data_AF-A0A1C6C786-F1
#
_entry.id   AF-A0A1C6C786-F1
#
_cell.length_a   1.000
_cell.length_b   1.000
_cell.length_c   1.000
_cell.angle_alpha   90.00
_cell.angle_beta   90.00
_cell.angle_gamma   90.00
#
_symmetry.space_group_name_H-M   'P 1'
#
loop_
_entity.id
_entity.type
_entity.pdbx_description
1 polymer ?
#
loop_
_entity_poly.entity_id
_entity_poly.type
_entity_poly.pdbx_seq_one_letter_code
_entity_poly.pdbx_strand_id
1 'polypeptide(L)'
;MEKSYLIIYQGSIEDVTNDLRNNSIERFMILNDNLLVIYVPIDFYENTLNKIISIAWWQRSVPMSSLIEVTNDIEQGVSVTDSSGTDYIYKNPYITTTGKDVLIAIIDSGIDYMHPDFRNDDNTTKIVSIWDQESDKKTPPDGLIFGSEFTREDINKAISENDNTLSEDKIGTGTIAAGISSGKGKLNSQYKGVAIDSELVVVKLREYRDTYASGKINYQKSDFLAGIKYVLDVAKRERKFIIINLTIGLASKSIIELTMLETFNEIVESGIIVVSGAGNEGNTDIHYEGVLSNVNQKQDIIIQVGEQINLDINLVTSGPDKIGALIISPSGELSYQIMYSPDYYVYKGRFNLENTTYEMRFVYPWLESGYQELNINLYDIKPGIWTLRLIPEFIIEGIYDVYLPNKNIMSQETRFSDPASTSTITMYAAPENVITIGAYNDKTDSIWIGSSKGPIKKRGIKPDIVAAGVDIIAPYKNNSYNTSIGTGVSASIVSGVLALIIQYIKDQYEFYQGSLYTQQLKTYLMLGATKKDIYTYPNISQGYGILNLKDTITAIANNFE
;
A
#
# COMPACT_ATOMS: atom_id res chain seq x y z
N MET A 1 10.30 0.17 -21.72
CA MET A 1 10.23 0.32 -20.26
C MET A 1 10.40 1.80 -19.96
N GLU A 2 9.49 2.40 -19.20
CA GLU A 2 9.48 3.83 -18.91
C GLU A 2 9.87 4.06 -17.44
N LYS A 3 10.45 5.22 -17.15
CA LYS A 3 10.61 5.72 -15.79
C LYS A 3 9.44 6.66 -15.49
N SER A 4 9.03 6.71 -14.24
CA SER A 4 8.08 7.73 -13.78
C SER A 4 8.64 8.50 -12.60
N TYR A 5 8.22 9.76 -12.49
CA TYR A 5 8.58 10.65 -11.40
C TYR A 5 7.33 11.30 -10.84
N LEU A 6 7.32 11.49 -9.52
CA LEU A 6 6.34 12.30 -8.83
C LEU A 6 6.92 13.70 -8.68
N ILE A 7 6.12 14.71 -8.98
CA ILE A 7 6.53 16.11 -9.01
C ILE A 7 5.56 16.92 -8.17
N ILE A 8 6.12 17.68 -7.23
CA ILE A 8 5.40 18.78 -6.60
C ILE A 8 5.67 20.03 -7.41
N TYR A 9 4.60 20.64 -7.89
CA TYR A 9 4.68 21.84 -8.71
C TYR A 9 4.14 23.07 -7.97
N GLN A 10 4.51 24.23 -8.50
CA GLN A 10 4.06 25.55 -8.06
C GLN A 10 3.63 26.39 -9.26
N GLY A 11 2.78 27.38 -9.01
CA GLY A 11 2.16 28.17 -10.08
C GLY A 11 0.84 27.56 -10.56
N SER A 12 0.35 28.01 -11.72
CA SER A 12 -0.89 27.48 -12.29
C SER A 12 -0.64 26.14 -13.02
N ILE A 13 -1.72 25.36 -13.20
CA ILE A 13 -1.68 24.14 -14.02
C ILE A 13 -1.22 24.46 -15.46
N GLU A 14 -1.60 25.62 -15.99
CA GLU A 14 -1.17 26.06 -17.33
C GLU A 14 0.33 26.31 -17.39
N ASP A 15 0.91 26.97 -16.37
CA ASP A 15 2.34 27.26 -16.30
C ASP A 15 3.17 25.97 -16.29
N VAL A 16 2.85 25.03 -15.38
CA VAL A 16 3.61 23.77 -15.27
C VAL A 16 3.44 22.90 -16.52
N THR A 17 2.26 22.89 -17.12
CA THR A 17 2.01 22.17 -18.38
C THR A 17 2.87 22.70 -19.51
N ASN A 18 2.96 24.02 -19.66
CA ASN A 18 3.79 24.66 -20.68
C ASN A 18 5.28 24.42 -20.42
N ASP A 19 5.72 24.53 -19.17
CA ASP A 19 7.08 24.26 -18.75
C ASP A 19 7.54 22.83 -19.04
N LEU A 20 6.70 21.83 -18.74
CA LEU A 20 6.98 20.42 -19.02
C LEU A 20 7.12 20.18 -20.53
N ARG A 21 6.19 20.70 -21.34
CA ARG A 21 6.22 20.58 -22.81
C ARG A 21 7.43 21.29 -23.44
N ASN A 22 7.80 22.47 -22.93
CA ASN A 22 9.01 23.18 -23.36
C ASN A 22 10.30 22.39 -23.09
N ASN A 23 10.26 21.43 -22.16
CA ASN A 23 11.35 20.51 -21.85
C ASN A 23 11.15 19.10 -22.45
N SER A 24 10.27 18.97 -23.45
CA SER A 24 9.97 17.71 -24.15
C SER A 24 9.37 16.61 -23.25
N ILE A 25 8.67 17.00 -22.17
CA ILE A 25 7.97 16.08 -21.28
C ILE A 25 6.48 16.12 -21.62
N GLU A 26 6.06 15.23 -22.53
CA GLU A 26 4.69 15.22 -23.06
C GLU A 26 3.72 14.32 -22.30
N ARG A 27 4.23 13.31 -21.57
CA ARG A 27 3.41 12.32 -20.88
C ARG A 27 3.35 12.62 -19.38
N PHE A 28 2.31 13.31 -18.96
CA PHE A 28 2.09 13.65 -17.55
C PHE A 28 0.60 13.66 -17.18
N MET A 29 0.33 13.51 -15.89
CA MET A 29 -1.02 13.61 -15.30
C MET A 29 -0.97 14.54 -14.10
N ILE A 30 -1.85 15.54 -14.08
CA ILE A 30 -2.08 16.37 -12.89
C ILE A 30 -2.97 15.57 -11.94
N LEU A 31 -2.46 15.29 -10.74
CA LEU A 31 -3.14 14.45 -9.77
C LEU A 31 -4.01 15.26 -8.80
N ASN A 32 -3.53 16.44 -8.40
CA ASN A 32 -4.26 17.41 -7.61
C ASN A 32 -3.63 18.81 -7.78
N ASP A 33 -3.95 19.75 -6.90
CA ASP A 33 -3.51 21.15 -6.96
C ASP A 33 -1.99 21.37 -6.83
N ASN A 34 -1.23 20.37 -6.38
CA ASN A 34 0.22 20.50 -6.20
C ASN A 34 1.04 19.27 -6.63
N LEU A 35 0.40 18.13 -6.94
CA LEU A 35 1.05 16.90 -7.33
C LEU A 35 0.73 16.56 -8.78
N LEU A 36 1.78 16.21 -9.53
CA LEU A 36 1.66 15.59 -10.85
C LEU A 36 2.62 14.41 -10.97
N VAL A 37 2.36 13.55 -11.94
CA VAL A 37 3.27 12.46 -12.32
C VAL A 37 3.68 12.60 -13.79
N ILE A 38 4.94 12.28 -14.09
CA ILE A 38 5.46 12.24 -15.46
C ILE A 38 5.94 10.84 -15.81
N TYR A 39 5.87 10.50 -17.08
CA TYR A 39 6.35 9.24 -17.66
C TYR A 39 7.33 9.55 -18.77
N VAL A 40 8.55 9.07 -18.63
CA VAL A 40 9.66 9.45 -19.51
C VAL A 40 10.47 8.21 -19.94
N PRO A 41 11.17 8.29 -21.08
CA PRO A 41 12.08 7.24 -21.52
C PRO A 41 13.13 6.85 -20.46
N ILE A 42 13.65 5.63 -20.55
CA ILE A 42 14.60 5.10 -19.56
C ILE A 42 15.93 5.88 -19.54
N ASP A 43 16.29 6.52 -20.65
CA ASP A 43 17.48 7.36 -20.85
C ASP A 43 17.24 8.84 -20.50
N PHE A 44 16.05 9.19 -19.98
CA PHE A 44 15.76 10.55 -19.54
C PHE A 44 16.74 11.05 -18.47
N TYR A 45 17.27 12.25 -18.69
CA TYR A 45 18.20 12.91 -17.78
C TYR A 45 17.44 13.70 -16.70
N GLU A 46 17.28 13.09 -15.53
CA GLU A 46 16.47 13.61 -14.41
C GLU A 46 16.90 14.99 -13.87
N ASN A 47 18.18 15.37 -14.02
CA ASN A 47 18.68 16.69 -13.63
C ASN A 47 18.06 17.84 -14.45
N THR A 48 17.40 17.56 -15.57
CA THR A 48 16.58 18.54 -16.29
C THR A 48 15.45 19.06 -15.40
N LEU A 49 14.87 18.22 -14.52
CA LEU A 49 13.77 18.61 -13.62
C LEU A 49 14.19 19.74 -12.66
N ASN A 50 15.45 19.78 -12.23
CA ASN A 50 15.98 20.85 -11.38
C ASN A 50 16.03 22.24 -12.04
N LYS A 51 15.86 22.30 -13.36
CA LYS A 51 15.93 23.55 -14.14
C LYS A 51 14.55 24.12 -14.48
N ILE A 52 13.49 23.38 -14.20
CA ILE A 52 12.11 23.77 -14.51
C ILE A 52 11.56 24.56 -13.33
N ILE A 53 11.22 25.83 -13.54
CA ILE A 53 10.89 26.78 -12.46
C ILE A 53 9.60 26.38 -11.72
N SER A 54 8.62 25.83 -12.44
CA SER A 54 7.39 25.32 -11.86
C SER A 54 7.57 24.02 -11.05
N ILE A 55 8.71 23.32 -11.15
CA ILE A 55 8.99 22.14 -10.32
C ILE A 55 9.60 22.59 -9.00
N ALA A 56 8.84 22.47 -7.92
CA ALA A 56 9.34 22.72 -6.57
C ALA A 56 10.13 21.53 -6.01
N TRP A 57 9.70 20.31 -6.33
CA TRP A 57 10.33 19.09 -5.84
C TRP A 57 10.00 17.89 -6.74
N TRP A 58 10.88 16.88 -6.78
CA TRP A 58 10.62 15.63 -7.51
C TRP A 58 11.26 14.41 -6.84
N GLN A 59 10.67 13.24 -7.08
CA GLN A 59 11.25 11.93 -6.75
C GLN A 59 10.99 10.93 -7.87
N ARG A 60 11.87 9.95 -8.01
CA ARG A 60 11.60 8.78 -8.85
C ARG A 60 10.48 7.96 -8.21
N SER A 61 9.57 7.45 -9.04
CA SER A 61 8.59 6.46 -8.57
C SER A 61 9.30 5.20 -8.11
N VAL A 62 8.81 4.61 -7.03
CA VAL A 62 9.37 3.40 -6.42
C VAL A 62 8.36 2.25 -6.49
N PRO A 63 8.86 0.99 -6.47
CA PRO A 63 7.99 -0.18 -6.51
C PRO A 63 7.02 -0.28 -5.34
N MET A 64 5.83 -0.78 -5.63
CA MET A 64 4.84 -1.23 -4.66
C MET A 64 4.55 -2.71 -4.87
N SER A 65 4.14 -3.44 -3.85
CA SER A 65 3.82 -4.86 -3.95
C SER A 65 2.59 -5.24 -3.14
N SER A 66 2.00 -6.41 -3.45
CA SER A 66 0.78 -6.87 -2.79
C SER A 66 1.01 -7.16 -1.30
N LEU A 67 0.00 -6.86 -0.49
CA LEU A 67 -0.11 -7.25 0.92
C LEU A 67 -0.98 -8.51 1.09
N ILE A 68 -1.27 -9.21 -0.01
CA ILE A 68 -2.06 -10.45 -0.07
C ILE A 68 -1.22 -11.52 -0.77
N GLU A 69 -1.16 -12.71 -0.17
CA GLU A 69 -0.59 -13.91 -0.74
C GLU A 69 -1.68 -14.99 -0.86
N VAL A 70 -1.72 -15.71 -1.97
CA VAL A 70 -2.70 -16.79 -2.23
C VAL A 70 -2.15 -18.12 -1.71
N THR A 71 -2.88 -18.81 -0.83
CA THR A 71 -2.37 -20.00 -0.13
C THR A 71 -2.89 -21.35 -0.65
N ASN A 72 -3.96 -21.37 -1.46
CA ASN A 72 -4.51 -22.60 -2.08
C ASN A 72 -4.91 -23.72 -1.09
N ASP A 73 -5.39 -23.36 0.09
CA ASP A 73 -5.75 -24.28 1.18
C ASP A 73 -7.22 -24.11 1.63
N ILE A 74 -8.15 -24.30 0.69
CA ILE A 74 -9.59 -24.14 0.94
C ILE A 74 -10.11 -25.11 2.01
N GLU A 75 -9.54 -26.32 2.09
CA GLU A 75 -9.98 -27.34 3.05
C GLU A 75 -9.81 -26.89 4.51
N GLN A 76 -8.77 -26.10 4.78
CA GLN A 76 -8.51 -25.51 6.11
C GLN A 76 -8.84 -24.03 6.16
N GLY A 77 -9.49 -23.49 5.13
CA GLY A 77 -9.79 -22.07 5.04
C GLY A 77 -10.84 -21.62 6.06
N VAL A 78 -10.81 -20.33 6.41
CA VAL A 78 -11.78 -19.69 7.30
C VAL A 78 -12.73 -18.83 6.48
N SER A 79 -14.03 -18.92 6.74
CA SER A 79 -15.00 -18.08 6.04
C SER A 79 -14.88 -16.61 6.48
N VAL A 80 -15.21 -15.69 5.58
CA VAL A 80 -15.24 -14.26 5.91
C VAL A 80 -16.29 -13.96 6.99
N THR A 81 -17.39 -14.72 7.03
CA THR A 81 -18.45 -14.51 8.03
C THR A 81 -17.94 -14.79 9.44
N ASP A 82 -17.22 -15.89 9.62
CA ASP A 82 -16.65 -16.27 10.92
C ASP A 82 -15.56 -15.28 11.37
N SER A 83 -14.67 -14.91 10.44
CA SER A 83 -13.50 -14.08 10.73
C SER A 83 -13.82 -12.60 11.00
N SER A 84 -14.95 -12.11 10.50
CA SER A 84 -15.43 -10.73 10.68
C SER A 84 -16.45 -10.57 11.81
N GLY A 85 -17.06 -11.66 12.27
CA GLY A 85 -18.17 -11.63 13.24
C GLY A 85 -19.47 -11.04 12.67
N THR A 86 -19.65 -11.03 11.36
CA THR A 86 -20.82 -10.42 10.67
C THR A 86 -22.15 -11.12 10.93
N ASP A 87 -22.13 -12.34 11.45
CA ASP A 87 -23.34 -13.02 11.93
C ASP A 87 -24.12 -12.19 12.95
N TYR A 88 -23.44 -11.36 13.75
CA TYR A 88 -24.09 -10.43 14.68
C TYR A 88 -25.03 -9.45 13.97
N ILE A 89 -24.71 -9.06 12.73
CA ILE A 89 -25.54 -8.16 11.92
C ILE A 89 -26.58 -8.97 11.16
N TYR A 90 -26.15 -9.94 10.35
CA TYR A 90 -27.03 -10.64 9.41
C TYR A 90 -28.06 -11.59 10.05
N LYS A 91 -27.83 -12.04 11.29
CA LYS A 91 -28.81 -12.87 12.03
C LYS A 91 -29.67 -12.05 13.00
N ASN A 92 -29.40 -10.74 13.16
CA ASN A 92 -30.13 -9.90 14.09
C ASN A 92 -31.38 -9.29 13.43
N PRO A 93 -32.60 -9.53 13.97
CA PRO A 93 -33.84 -9.05 13.36
C PRO A 93 -34.01 -7.52 13.41
N TYR A 94 -33.18 -6.80 14.18
CA TYR A 94 -33.27 -5.35 14.37
C TYR A 94 -32.21 -4.56 13.62
N ILE A 95 -31.24 -5.23 12.98
CA ILE A 95 -30.18 -4.58 12.21
C ILE A 95 -30.35 -4.94 10.74
N THR A 96 -30.55 -3.93 9.89
CA THR A 96 -30.82 -4.12 8.46
C THR A 96 -29.65 -3.71 7.56
N THR A 97 -28.47 -3.47 8.14
CA THR A 97 -27.32 -2.95 7.42
C THR A 97 -26.61 -4.03 6.62
N THR A 98 -26.36 -3.75 5.35
CA THR A 98 -25.73 -4.66 4.40
C THR A 98 -24.55 -4.04 3.64
N GLY A 99 -24.22 -2.78 3.95
CA GLY A 99 -23.20 -1.97 3.28
C GLY A 99 -23.74 -1.11 2.14
N LYS A 100 -25.07 -0.99 2.04
CA LYS A 100 -25.75 -0.25 0.98
C LYS A 100 -25.35 1.23 0.99
N ASP A 101 -25.25 1.82 -0.20
CA ASP A 101 -24.88 3.23 -0.42
C ASP A 101 -23.50 3.61 0.15
N VAL A 102 -22.59 2.64 0.17
CA VAL A 102 -21.16 2.79 0.46
C VAL A 102 -20.35 2.14 -0.65
N LEU A 103 -19.38 2.88 -1.19
CA LEU A 103 -18.42 2.40 -2.17
C LEU A 103 -17.19 1.81 -1.45
N ILE A 104 -16.63 0.75 -2.02
CA ILE A 104 -15.32 0.24 -1.62
C ILE A 104 -14.41 0.26 -2.85
N ALA A 105 -13.32 1.03 -2.75
CA ALA A 105 -12.29 1.12 -3.78
C ALA A 105 -11.23 0.02 -3.59
N ILE A 106 -10.95 -0.71 -4.66
CA ILE A 106 -9.92 -1.74 -4.75
C ILE A 106 -8.89 -1.30 -5.78
N ILE A 107 -7.68 -1.01 -5.33
CA ILE A 107 -6.55 -0.58 -6.18
C ILE A 107 -5.49 -1.69 -6.11
N ASP A 108 -5.54 -2.63 -7.04
CA ASP A 108 -4.80 -3.90 -6.98
C ASP A 108 -4.58 -4.49 -8.39
N SER A 109 -4.63 -5.82 -8.54
CA SER A 109 -4.45 -6.55 -9.80
C SER A 109 -5.67 -6.56 -10.74
N GLY A 110 -6.77 -5.91 -10.34
CA GLY A 110 -8.04 -5.91 -11.06
C GLY A 110 -9.12 -6.74 -10.37
N ILE A 111 -10.12 -7.17 -11.15
CA ILE A 111 -11.22 -8.00 -10.66
C ILE A 111 -11.73 -8.93 -11.76
N ASP A 112 -12.05 -10.19 -11.41
CA ASP A 112 -12.87 -11.06 -12.26
C ASP A 112 -14.34 -10.60 -12.19
N TYR A 113 -14.69 -9.60 -13.00
CA TYR A 113 -16.03 -9.01 -13.02
C TYR A 113 -17.12 -9.99 -13.48
N MET A 114 -16.74 -11.12 -14.10
CA MET A 114 -17.67 -12.16 -14.50
C MET A 114 -18.04 -13.09 -13.34
N HIS A 115 -17.31 -13.07 -12.23
CA HIS A 115 -17.60 -13.91 -11.08
C HIS A 115 -19.01 -13.60 -10.51
N PRO A 116 -19.88 -14.62 -10.28
CA PRO A 116 -21.26 -14.41 -9.82
C PRO A 116 -21.39 -13.63 -8.52
N ASP A 117 -20.43 -13.74 -7.61
CA ASP A 117 -20.43 -13.00 -6.34
C ASP A 117 -20.36 -11.47 -6.51
N PHE A 118 -20.02 -10.97 -7.70
CA PHE A 118 -20.05 -9.54 -8.02
C PHE A 118 -21.29 -9.13 -8.83
N ARG A 119 -22.34 -9.94 -8.81
CA ARG A 119 -23.61 -9.67 -9.49
C ARG A 119 -24.77 -9.54 -8.49
N ASN A 120 -25.59 -8.51 -8.67
CA ASN A 120 -26.88 -8.32 -8.01
C ASN A 120 -27.90 -9.39 -8.44
N ASP A 121 -29.02 -9.49 -7.72
CA ASP A 121 -30.03 -10.53 -7.93
C ASP A 121 -30.71 -10.46 -9.30
N ASP A 122 -30.78 -9.27 -9.89
CA ASP A 122 -31.20 -9.03 -11.28
C ASP A 122 -30.10 -9.33 -12.32
N ASN A 123 -28.99 -9.93 -11.89
CA ASN A 123 -27.80 -10.26 -12.66
C ASN A 123 -27.01 -9.05 -13.20
N THR A 124 -27.33 -7.83 -12.75
CA THR A 124 -26.48 -6.65 -13.00
C THR A 124 -25.22 -6.67 -12.12
N THR A 125 -24.17 -5.98 -12.52
CA THR A 125 -22.96 -5.83 -11.73
C THR A 125 -23.17 -4.89 -10.54
N LYS A 126 -22.48 -5.16 -9.43
CA LYS A 126 -22.31 -4.19 -8.33
C LYS A 126 -21.09 -3.29 -8.50
N ILE A 127 -20.31 -3.49 -9.56
CA ILE A 127 -19.13 -2.68 -9.85
C ILE A 127 -19.62 -1.39 -10.52
N VAL A 128 -19.27 -0.24 -9.94
CA VAL A 128 -19.56 1.10 -10.51
C VAL A 128 -18.72 1.32 -11.75
N SER A 129 -17.42 1.07 -11.63
CA SER A 129 -16.47 1.23 -12.72
C SER A 129 -15.19 0.44 -12.49
N ILE A 130 -14.52 0.10 -13.59
CA ILE A 130 -13.19 -0.50 -13.63
C ILE A 130 -12.30 0.42 -14.46
N TRP A 131 -11.19 0.89 -13.90
CA TRP A 131 -10.09 1.45 -14.69
C TRP A 131 -8.98 0.41 -14.82
N ASP A 132 -8.82 -0.14 -16.02
CA ASP A 132 -7.70 -1.01 -16.35
C ASP A 132 -6.59 -0.17 -16.96
N GLN A 133 -5.51 0.07 -16.20
CA GLN A 133 -4.41 0.93 -16.62
C GLN A 133 -3.58 0.37 -17.78
N GLU A 134 -3.71 -0.93 -18.08
CA GLU A 134 -3.01 -1.61 -19.16
C GLU A 134 -3.85 -1.74 -20.44
N SER A 135 -5.16 -1.54 -20.33
CA SER A 135 -6.10 -1.73 -21.43
C SER A 135 -6.13 -0.55 -22.40
N ASP A 136 -6.18 -0.83 -23.70
CA ASP A 136 -6.29 0.15 -24.79
C ASP A 136 -7.64 0.07 -25.53
N LYS A 137 -8.62 -0.61 -24.94
CA LYS A 137 -9.93 -0.89 -25.57
C LYS A 137 -10.87 0.31 -25.60
N LYS A 138 -10.76 1.21 -24.63
CA LYS A 138 -11.50 2.47 -24.54
C LYS A 138 -10.55 3.61 -24.23
N THR A 139 -11.09 4.82 -24.15
CA THR A 139 -10.32 5.98 -23.71
C THR A 139 -10.00 5.87 -22.21
N PRO A 140 -8.85 6.42 -21.78
CA PRO A 140 -8.57 6.64 -20.37
C PRO A 140 -9.66 7.49 -19.69
N PRO A 141 -9.81 7.40 -18.36
CA PRO A 141 -10.63 8.35 -17.61
C PRO A 141 -10.19 9.80 -17.82
N ASP A 142 -11.10 10.74 -17.65
CA ASP A 142 -10.83 12.18 -17.85
C ASP A 142 -9.61 12.66 -17.06
N GLY A 143 -8.68 13.34 -17.75
CA GLY A 143 -7.44 13.85 -17.16
C GLY A 143 -6.32 12.81 -16.96
N LEU A 144 -6.55 11.54 -17.30
CA LEU A 144 -5.55 10.48 -17.28
C LEU A 144 -5.10 10.13 -18.70
N ILE A 145 -3.88 9.57 -18.85
CA ILE A 145 -3.22 9.45 -20.17
C ILE A 145 -3.04 8.00 -20.67
N PHE A 146 -3.52 7.01 -19.92
CA PHE A 146 -3.44 5.59 -20.30
C PHE A 146 -4.55 4.76 -19.65
N GLY A 147 -4.73 3.55 -20.16
CA GLY A 147 -5.75 2.63 -19.70
C GLY A 147 -7.11 2.88 -20.33
N SER A 148 -8.09 2.11 -19.88
CA SER A 148 -9.49 2.17 -20.32
C SER A 148 -10.43 2.23 -19.12
N GLU A 149 -11.40 3.16 -19.11
CA GLU A 149 -12.51 3.14 -18.16
C GLU A 149 -13.67 2.29 -18.71
N PHE A 150 -14.14 1.34 -17.90
CA PHE A 150 -15.36 0.58 -18.15
C PHE A 150 -16.40 0.93 -17.09
N THR A 151 -17.54 1.45 -17.52
CA THR A 151 -18.64 1.82 -16.63
C THR A 151 -19.50 0.60 -16.29
N ARG A 152 -20.40 0.76 -15.33
CA ARG A 152 -21.45 -0.22 -15.01
C ARG A 152 -22.21 -0.70 -16.24
N GLU A 153 -22.53 0.20 -17.17
CA GLU A 153 -23.24 -0.12 -18.41
C GLU A 153 -22.41 -1.03 -19.32
N ASP A 154 -21.11 -0.74 -19.47
CA ASP A 154 -20.19 -1.58 -20.23
C ASP A 154 -20.10 -2.99 -19.62
N ILE A 155 -19.96 -3.06 -18.29
CA ILE A 155 -19.82 -4.32 -17.55
C ILE A 155 -21.11 -5.14 -17.64
N ASN A 156 -22.28 -4.51 -17.47
CA ASN A 156 -23.57 -5.18 -17.62
C ASN A 156 -23.78 -5.72 -19.04
N LYS A 157 -23.38 -4.94 -20.05
CA LYS A 157 -23.41 -5.39 -21.44
C LYS A 157 -22.51 -6.62 -21.62
N ALA A 158 -21.27 -6.56 -21.14
CA ALA A 158 -20.33 -7.67 -21.21
C ALA A 158 -20.84 -8.92 -20.49
N ILE A 159 -21.45 -8.78 -19.30
CA ILE A 159 -22.09 -9.90 -18.58
C ILE A 159 -23.21 -10.52 -19.43
N SER A 160 -24.06 -9.69 -20.06
CA SER A 160 -25.17 -10.18 -20.89
C SER A 160 -24.70 -10.89 -22.17
N GLU A 161 -23.56 -10.47 -22.71
CA GLU A 161 -22.93 -11.04 -23.91
C GLU A 161 -21.96 -12.19 -23.56
N ASN A 162 -21.76 -12.47 -22.26
CA ASN A 162 -20.75 -13.38 -21.73
C ASN A 162 -19.32 -13.06 -22.24
N ASP A 163 -19.03 -11.77 -22.40
CA ASP A 163 -17.73 -11.23 -22.77
C ASP A 163 -16.91 -11.02 -21.48
N ASN A 164 -15.83 -11.77 -21.33
CA ASN A 164 -14.90 -11.66 -20.21
C ASN A 164 -13.65 -10.83 -20.54
N THR A 165 -13.65 -10.13 -21.67
CA THR A 165 -12.44 -9.52 -22.20
C THR A 165 -12.23 -8.08 -21.74
N LEU A 166 -13.20 -7.38 -21.15
CA LEU A 166 -13.06 -5.94 -20.81
C LEU A 166 -11.78 -5.67 -20.01
N SER A 167 -11.61 -6.40 -18.91
CA SER A 167 -10.43 -6.41 -18.05
C SER A 167 -10.29 -7.78 -17.39
N GLU A 168 -9.06 -8.27 -17.32
CA GLU A 168 -8.75 -9.57 -16.71
C GLU A 168 -7.83 -9.37 -15.49
N ASP A 169 -8.23 -9.96 -14.36
CA ASP A 169 -7.36 -10.13 -13.19
C ASP A 169 -6.53 -11.40 -13.33
N LYS A 170 -5.26 -11.26 -13.69
CA LYS A 170 -4.36 -12.40 -13.91
C LYS A 170 -3.74 -12.94 -12.63
N ILE A 171 -3.71 -12.14 -11.57
CA ILE A 171 -3.06 -12.49 -10.29
C ILE A 171 -4.11 -13.06 -9.32
N GLY A 172 -5.24 -12.38 -9.19
CA GLY A 172 -6.39 -12.76 -8.36
C GLY A 172 -6.47 -12.05 -7.00
N THR A 173 -5.47 -11.25 -6.62
CA THR A 173 -5.43 -10.57 -5.32
C THR A 173 -6.49 -9.48 -5.21
N GLY A 174 -6.76 -8.75 -6.29
CA GLY A 174 -7.83 -7.76 -6.33
C GLY A 174 -9.23 -8.41 -6.27
N THR A 175 -9.42 -9.53 -6.97
CA THR A 175 -10.65 -10.35 -6.87
C THR A 175 -10.89 -10.84 -5.44
N ILE A 176 -9.85 -11.32 -4.76
CA ILE A 176 -9.90 -11.74 -3.35
C ILE A 176 -10.29 -10.56 -2.45
N ALA A 177 -9.62 -9.41 -2.59
CA ALA A 177 -9.89 -8.23 -1.77
C ALA A 177 -11.35 -7.73 -1.92
N ALA A 178 -11.83 -7.65 -3.16
CA ALA A 178 -13.22 -7.28 -3.47
C ALA A 178 -14.23 -8.29 -2.92
N GLY A 179 -13.90 -9.59 -3.02
CA GLY A 179 -14.73 -10.67 -2.53
C GLY A 179 -14.84 -10.71 -1.01
N ILE A 180 -13.73 -10.51 -0.29
CA ILE A 180 -13.72 -10.40 1.18
C ILE A 180 -14.57 -9.21 1.61
N SER A 181 -14.38 -8.04 1.01
CA SER A 181 -15.08 -6.84 1.45
C SER A 181 -16.57 -6.86 1.10
N SER A 182 -16.97 -7.42 -0.06
CA SER A 182 -18.33 -7.23 -0.59
C SER A 182 -18.89 -8.35 -1.47
N GLY A 183 -18.25 -9.53 -1.55
CA GLY A 183 -18.76 -10.65 -2.35
C GLY A 183 -20.14 -11.14 -1.89
N LYS A 184 -21.07 -11.43 -2.80
CA LYS A 184 -22.43 -11.87 -2.46
C LYS A 184 -22.56 -13.34 -2.06
N GLY A 185 -21.54 -14.18 -2.25
CA GLY A 185 -21.63 -15.62 -1.97
C GLY A 185 -22.66 -16.32 -2.84
N LYS A 186 -22.76 -15.96 -4.13
CA LYS A 186 -23.77 -16.52 -5.04
C LYS A 186 -23.43 -17.92 -5.49
N LEU A 187 -22.14 -18.22 -5.68
CA LEU A 187 -21.71 -19.59 -5.96
C LEU A 187 -21.75 -20.47 -4.70
N ASN A 188 -21.31 -19.92 -3.57
CA ASN A 188 -21.44 -20.55 -2.26
C ASN A 188 -21.79 -19.51 -1.19
N SER A 189 -22.97 -19.64 -0.58
CA SER A 189 -23.47 -18.69 0.42
C SER A 189 -22.66 -18.67 1.72
N GLN A 190 -21.88 -19.72 1.99
CA GLN A 190 -20.93 -19.76 3.11
C GLN A 190 -19.72 -18.84 2.90
N TYR A 191 -19.43 -18.46 1.64
CA TYR A 191 -18.25 -17.66 1.27
C TYR A 191 -18.61 -16.22 0.87
N LYS A 192 -19.77 -15.74 1.32
CA LYS A 192 -20.12 -14.32 1.19
C LYS A 192 -19.12 -13.44 1.96
N GLY A 193 -18.86 -12.26 1.41
CA GLY A 193 -18.05 -11.22 2.02
C GLY A 193 -18.76 -10.50 3.17
N VAL A 194 -18.13 -9.44 3.65
CA VAL A 194 -18.59 -8.68 4.83
C VAL A 194 -19.78 -7.77 4.52
N ALA A 195 -19.69 -6.92 3.50
CA ALA A 195 -20.67 -5.89 3.16
C ALA A 195 -21.31 -6.19 1.80
N ILE A 196 -22.22 -7.16 1.79
CA ILE A 196 -22.75 -7.79 0.56
C ILE A 196 -23.49 -6.85 -0.40
N ASP A 197 -23.92 -5.65 0.02
CA ASP A 197 -24.56 -4.66 -0.86
C ASP A 197 -23.73 -3.39 -1.09
N SER A 198 -22.49 -3.34 -0.60
CA SER A 198 -21.54 -2.31 -1.03
C SER A 198 -21.20 -2.49 -2.51
N GLU A 199 -21.02 -1.35 -3.18
CA GLU A 199 -20.63 -1.28 -4.58
C GLU A 199 -19.12 -1.07 -4.70
N LEU A 200 -18.54 -1.50 -5.82
CA LEU A 200 -17.08 -1.53 -6.01
C LEU A 200 -16.61 -0.48 -7.02
N VAL A 201 -15.49 0.16 -6.73
CA VAL A 201 -14.69 0.91 -7.70
C VAL A 201 -13.35 0.21 -7.83
N VAL A 202 -12.97 -0.22 -9.03
CA VAL A 202 -11.77 -1.03 -9.20
C VAL A 202 -10.75 -0.33 -10.08
N VAL A 203 -9.50 -0.34 -9.65
CA VAL A 203 -8.35 0.06 -10.45
C VAL A 203 -7.42 -1.14 -10.57
N LYS A 204 -7.23 -1.61 -11.81
CA LYS A 204 -6.16 -2.55 -12.13
C LYS A 204 -4.92 -1.76 -12.48
N LEU A 205 -3.90 -1.87 -11.63
CA LEU A 205 -2.63 -1.19 -11.83
C LEU A 205 -1.79 -1.85 -12.91
N ARG A 206 -0.93 -1.07 -13.57
CA ARG A 206 0.07 -1.61 -14.51
C ARG A 206 1.08 -2.48 -13.77
N GLU A 207 1.34 -3.64 -14.35
CA GLU A 207 2.30 -4.59 -13.82
C GLU A 207 3.71 -4.31 -14.36
N TYR A 208 4.68 -4.36 -13.45
CA TYR A 208 6.10 -4.32 -13.76
C TYR A 208 6.70 -5.65 -13.32
N ARG A 209 7.53 -6.25 -14.17
CA ARG A 209 8.11 -7.57 -13.94
C ARG A 209 9.62 -7.46 -13.82
N ASP A 210 10.19 -8.37 -13.03
CA ASP A 210 11.62 -8.58 -12.94
C ASP A 210 12.41 -7.35 -12.44
N THR A 211 11.76 -6.48 -11.65
CA THR A 211 12.41 -5.27 -11.09
C THR A 211 13.58 -5.62 -10.19
N TYR A 212 13.40 -6.59 -9.29
CA TYR A 212 14.47 -7.06 -8.40
C TYR A 212 14.79 -8.53 -8.60
N ALA A 213 13.81 -9.41 -8.83
CA ALA A 213 14.05 -10.84 -9.07
C ALA A 213 13.16 -11.37 -10.19
N SER A 214 13.64 -12.38 -10.92
CA SER A 214 12.91 -12.96 -12.05
C SER A 214 11.58 -13.60 -11.61
N GLY A 215 10.53 -13.41 -12.41
CA GLY A 215 9.18 -13.93 -12.17
C GLY A 215 8.38 -13.13 -11.15
N LYS A 216 8.94 -12.07 -10.55
CA LYS A 216 8.24 -11.23 -9.57
C LYS A 216 7.50 -10.08 -10.24
N ILE A 217 6.36 -9.71 -9.67
CA ILE A 217 5.51 -8.61 -10.15
C ILE A 217 5.47 -7.52 -9.08
N ASN A 218 5.58 -6.27 -9.50
CA ASN A 218 5.35 -5.10 -8.69
C ASN A 218 4.50 -4.08 -9.45
N TYR A 219 4.02 -3.08 -8.72
CA TYR A 219 3.36 -1.88 -9.24
C TYR A 219 4.26 -0.66 -9.03
N GLN A 220 3.81 0.53 -9.43
CA GLN A 220 4.55 1.78 -9.28
C GLN A 220 3.77 2.82 -8.47
N LYS A 221 4.48 3.52 -7.58
CA LYS A 221 3.94 4.63 -6.77
C LYS A 221 3.21 5.69 -7.61
N SER A 222 3.73 6.04 -8.79
CA SER A 222 3.08 6.99 -9.71
C SER A 222 1.69 6.53 -10.15
N ASP A 223 1.57 5.24 -10.48
CA ASP A 223 0.37 4.64 -11.06
C ASP A 223 -0.69 4.41 -9.98
N PHE A 224 -0.24 4.04 -8.79
CA PHE A 224 -1.08 3.98 -7.60
C PHE A 224 -1.69 5.33 -7.25
N LEU A 225 -0.91 6.42 -7.23
CA LEU A 225 -1.44 7.76 -6.91
C LEU A 225 -2.39 8.29 -7.99
N ALA A 226 -2.17 7.93 -9.26
CA ALA A 226 -3.16 8.16 -10.30
C ALA A 226 -4.45 7.35 -10.04
N GLY A 227 -4.32 6.13 -9.52
CA GLY A 227 -5.43 5.32 -8.99
C GLY A 227 -6.21 6.02 -7.88
N ILE A 228 -5.50 6.65 -6.93
CA ILE A 228 -6.10 7.45 -5.86
C ILE A 228 -6.91 8.63 -6.44
N LYS A 229 -6.34 9.38 -7.39
CA LYS A 229 -7.08 10.45 -8.10
C LYS A 229 -8.38 9.90 -8.69
N TYR A 230 -8.30 8.81 -9.45
CA TYR A 230 -9.46 8.23 -10.12
C TYR A 230 -10.57 7.82 -9.13
N VAL A 231 -10.24 7.14 -8.03
CA VAL A 231 -11.27 6.70 -7.06
C VAL A 231 -11.92 7.89 -6.34
N LEU A 232 -11.16 8.96 -6.08
CA LEU A 232 -11.69 10.20 -5.51
C LEU A 232 -12.63 10.92 -6.49
N ASP A 233 -12.27 10.97 -7.78
CA ASP A 233 -13.12 11.54 -8.82
C ASP A 233 -14.42 10.74 -8.99
N VAL A 234 -14.37 9.41 -8.92
CA VAL A 234 -15.56 8.55 -8.91
C VAL A 234 -16.42 8.80 -7.67
N ALA A 235 -15.83 8.90 -6.47
CA ALA A 235 -16.57 9.19 -5.25
C ALA A 235 -17.34 10.53 -5.33
N LYS A 236 -16.69 11.57 -5.88
CA LYS A 236 -17.31 12.88 -6.15
C LYS A 236 -18.46 12.78 -7.16
N ARG A 237 -18.27 12.01 -8.24
CA ARG A 237 -19.27 11.79 -9.29
C ARG A 237 -20.51 11.07 -8.76
N GLU A 238 -20.30 10.01 -7.97
CA GLU A 238 -21.37 9.19 -7.39
C GLU A 238 -22.02 9.82 -6.15
N ARG A 239 -21.37 10.81 -5.52
CA ARG A 239 -21.81 11.46 -4.26
C ARG A 239 -22.08 10.44 -3.15
N LYS A 240 -21.20 9.46 -3.03
CA LYS A 240 -21.28 8.36 -2.05
C LYS A 240 -20.08 8.34 -1.14
N PHE A 241 -20.30 7.80 0.06
CA PHE A 241 -19.22 7.40 0.95
C PHE A 241 -18.31 6.41 0.25
N ILE A 242 -17.00 6.53 0.45
CA ILE A 242 -16.02 5.61 -0.11
C ILE A 242 -15.01 5.17 0.94
N ILE A 243 -14.72 3.87 0.93
CA ILE A 243 -13.63 3.27 1.67
C ILE A 243 -12.56 2.87 0.67
N ILE A 244 -11.39 3.50 0.76
CA ILE A 244 -10.22 3.18 -0.06
C ILE A 244 -9.42 2.10 0.66
N ASN A 245 -9.48 0.87 0.15
CA ASN A 245 -8.80 -0.29 0.71
C ASN A 245 -7.42 -0.46 0.06
N LEU A 246 -6.36 -0.17 0.81
CA LEU A 246 -4.98 -0.27 0.37
C LEU A 246 -4.44 -1.68 0.64
N THR A 247 -4.54 -2.54 -0.36
CA THR A 247 -4.06 -3.93 -0.35
C THR A 247 -2.68 -4.10 -1.00
N ILE A 248 -2.06 -2.99 -1.40
CA ILE A 248 -0.68 -2.94 -1.86
C ILE A 248 0.10 -1.91 -1.03
N GLY A 249 1.40 -2.13 -0.87
CA GLY A 249 2.26 -1.32 -0.02
C GLY A 249 3.58 -0.94 -0.68
N LEU A 250 4.14 0.18 -0.23
CA LEU A 250 5.54 0.56 -0.47
C LEU A 250 6.47 -0.24 0.46
N ALA A 251 7.78 -0.04 0.29
CA ALA A 251 8.76 -0.47 1.28
C ALA A 251 8.43 0.07 2.69
N SER A 252 8.83 -0.70 3.70
CA SER A 252 8.69 -0.30 5.11
C SER A 252 9.58 0.90 5.44
N LYS A 253 9.17 1.71 6.44
CA LYS A 253 9.96 2.86 6.87
C LYS A 253 9.67 3.22 8.33
N SER A 254 10.72 3.58 9.08
CA SER A 254 10.64 3.87 10.52
C SER A 254 10.18 5.28 10.83
N ILE A 255 10.42 6.23 9.93
CA ILE A 255 10.15 7.67 10.11
C ILE A 255 9.45 8.21 8.88
N ILE A 256 8.25 8.75 9.09
CA ILE A 256 7.42 9.40 8.08
C ILE A 256 6.68 10.54 8.76
N GLU A 257 6.94 11.78 8.34
CA GLU A 257 6.26 13.00 8.78
C GLU A 257 5.06 13.33 7.89
N LEU A 258 5.17 13.13 6.57
CA LEU A 258 4.07 13.22 5.60
C LEU A 258 4.28 12.21 4.47
N THR A 259 3.22 11.90 3.76
CA THR A 259 3.24 11.06 2.55
C THR A 259 2.62 11.79 1.37
N MET A 260 2.93 11.35 0.14
CA MET A 260 2.27 11.89 -1.05
C MET A 260 0.77 11.67 -1.08
N LEU A 261 0.28 10.66 -0.36
CA LEU A 261 -1.15 10.43 -0.19
C LEU A 261 -1.84 11.60 0.56
N GLU A 262 -1.15 12.22 1.51
CA GLU A 262 -1.66 13.36 2.29
C GLU A 262 -1.70 14.68 1.49
N THR A 263 -1.23 14.69 0.23
CA THR A 263 -1.42 15.84 -0.68
C THR A 263 -2.83 15.92 -1.26
N PHE A 264 -3.58 14.81 -1.23
CA PHE A 264 -5.00 14.76 -1.59
C PHE A 264 -5.83 15.23 -0.40
N ASN A 265 -6.20 16.51 -0.36
CA ASN A 265 -6.98 17.08 0.74
C ASN A 265 -8.31 16.33 0.98
N GLU A 266 -8.84 15.69 -0.07
CA GLU A 266 -10.07 14.92 0.00
C GLU A 266 -9.98 13.71 0.94
N ILE A 267 -8.79 13.12 1.15
CA ILE A 267 -8.65 11.94 2.01
C ILE A 267 -8.88 12.23 3.50
N VAL A 268 -8.96 13.51 3.88
CA VAL A 268 -9.33 13.94 5.24
C VAL A 268 -10.73 14.54 5.31
N GLU A 269 -11.48 14.54 4.21
CA GLU A 269 -12.87 15.01 4.19
C GLU A 269 -13.82 13.96 4.78
N SER A 270 -15.02 14.41 5.18
CA SER A 270 -16.05 13.50 5.65
C SER A 270 -16.48 12.58 4.50
N GLY A 271 -16.56 11.29 4.82
CA GLY A 271 -17.07 10.25 3.94
C GLY A 271 -16.04 9.61 3.00
N ILE A 272 -14.78 10.01 3.11
CA ILE A 272 -13.65 9.32 2.46
C ILE A 272 -12.80 8.69 3.56
N ILE A 273 -12.80 7.36 3.61
CA ILE A 273 -12.11 6.59 4.64
C ILE A 273 -10.98 5.79 4.00
N VAL A 274 -9.78 5.86 4.56
CA VAL A 274 -8.62 5.10 4.05
C VAL A 274 -8.24 4.00 5.04
N VAL A 275 -8.19 2.76 4.55
CA VAL A 275 -7.82 1.57 5.31
C VAL A 275 -6.63 0.92 4.64
N SER A 276 -5.61 0.53 5.40
CA SER A 276 -4.40 -0.08 4.85
C SER A 276 -3.95 -1.27 5.66
N GLY A 277 -3.45 -2.31 4.98
CA GLY A 277 -2.71 -3.38 5.64
C GLY A 277 -1.41 -2.84 6.23
N ALA A 278 -1.04 -3.29 7.43
CA ALA A 278 0.17 -2.83 8.10
C ALA A 278 1.48 -3.15 7.35
N GLY A 279 1.46 -4.15 6.46
CA GLY A 279 2.65 -4.70 5.80
C GLY A 279 2.85 -6.17 6.17
N ASN A 280 3.57 -6.90 5.33
CA ASN A 280 3.82 -8.34 5.47
C ASN A 280 5.30 -8.64 5.78
N GLU A 281 6.01 -7.69 6.41
CA GLU A 281 7.46 -7.73 6.57
C GLU A 281 7.89 -8.08 8.01
N GLY A 282 6.96 -8.55 8.86
CA GLY A 282 7.21 -8.80 10.28
C GLY A 282 8.23 -9.89 10.60
N ASN A 283 8.54 -10.76 9.62
CA ASN A 283 9.48 -11.89 9.74
C ASN A 283 10.34 -12.10 8.48
N THR A 284 10.48 -11.08 7.64
CA THR A 284 11.12 -11.22 6.32
C THR A 284 12.57 -10.77 6.28
N ASP A 285 13.09 -10.25 7.40
CA ASP A 285 14.47 -9.86 7.61
C ASP A 285 14.95 -8.73 6.65
N ILE A 286 14.02 -7.88 6.20
CA ILE A 286 14.28 -6.75 5.29
C ILE A 286 14.60 -5.42 5.99
N HIS A 287 14.63 -5.40 7.32
CA HIS A 287 14.93 -4.22 8.12
C HIS A 287 16.11 -4.47 9.06
N TYR A 288 17.00 -3.49 9.16
CA TYR A 288 18.08 -3.41 10.12
C TYR A 288 17.91 -2.12 10.91
N GLU A 289 18.06 -2.17 12.23
CA GLU A 289 18.13 -0.97 13.08
C GLU A 289 19.45 -0.93 13.84
N GLY A 290 19.99 0.27 14.04
CA GLY A 290 21.24 0.42 14.77
C GLY A 290 21.37 1.78 15.46
N VAL A 291 22.35 1.86 16.34
CA VAL A 291 22.71 3.09 17.06
C VAL A 291 24.22 3.29 17.00
N LEU A 292 24.67 4.36 16.36
CA LEU A 292 26.08 4.75 16.32
C LEU A 292 26.40 5.63 17.53
N SER A 293 27.35 5.21 18.36
CA SER A 293 27.69 5.94 19.60
C SER A 293 28.86 6.92 19.43
N ASN A 294 29.62 6.82 18.35
CA ASN A 294 30.86 7.58 18.14
C ASN A 294 31.19 7.71 16.65
N VAL A 295 31.56 8.91 16.22
CA VAL A 295 31.98 9.21 14.83
C VAL A 295 33.25 8.47 14.40
N ASN A 296 34.06 7.98 15.34
CA ASN A 296 35.30 7.26 15.03
C ASN A 296 35.09 5.76 14.72
N GLN A 297 33.90 5.23 14.95
CA GLN A 297 33.61 3.81 14.76
C GLN A 297 32.79 3.59 13.50
N LYS A 298 33.40 2.90 12.52
CA LYS A 298 32.67 2.38 11.36
C LYS A 298 31.87 1.15 11.78
N GLN A 299 30.70 0.97 11.18
CA GLN A 299 29.84 -0.19 11.41
C GLN A 299 29.57 -0.91 10.10
N ASP A 300 29.70 -2.23 10.12
CA ASP A 300 29.42 -3.07 8.96
C ASP A 300 28.06 -3.74 9.14
N ILE A 301 27.20 -3.60 8.13
CA ILE A 301 25.91 -4.25 8.03
C ILE A 301 26.03 -5.33 6.96
N ILE A 302 25.76 -6.57 7.36
CA ILE A 302 25.89 -7.74 6.49
C ILE A 302 24.55 -8.02 5.80
N ILE A 303 24.60 -8.08 4.46
CA ILE A 303 23.47 -8.35 3.59
C ILE A 303 23.75 -9.63 2.83
N GLN A 304 22.96 -10.66 3.09
CA GLN A 304 22.94 -11.86 2.27
C GLN A 304 22.09 -11.56 1.02
N VAL A 305 22.64 -11.81 -0.16
CA VAL A 305 21.94 -11.64 -1.44
C VAL A 305 21.83 -13.01 -2.12
N GLY A 306 20.61 -13.38 -2.49
CA GLY A 306 20.33 -14.59 -3.28
C GLY A 306 20.34 -14.31 -4.78
N GLU A 307 19.74 -15.22 -5.56
CA GLU A 307 19.53 -15.01 -7.01
C GLU A 307 18.62 -13.81 -7.27
N GLN A 308 19.23 -12.69 -7.67
CA GLN A 308 18.58 -11.38 -7.77
C GLN A 308 19.14 -10.58 -8.95
N ILE A 309 18.31 -9.78 -9.60
CA ILE A 309 18.65 -8.91 -10.73
C ILE A 309 19.17 -7.56 -10.22
N ASN A 310 18.38 -6.89 -9.36
CA ASN A 310 18.72 -5.60 -8.78
C ASN A 310 18.39 -5.59 -7.29
N LEU A 311 19.03 -4.70 -6.52
CA LEU A 311 18.72 -4.47 -5.12
C LEU A 311 18.79 -2.98 -4.79
N ASP A 312 17.72 -2.48 -4.16
CA ASP A 312 17.72 -1.15 -3.56
C ASP A 312 17.98 -1.28 -2.07
N ILE A 313 18.74 -0.34 -1.50
CA ILE A 313 18.99 -0.24 -0.06
C ILE A 313 18.75 1.21 0.32
N ASN A 314 17.85 1.43 1.27
CA ASN A 314 17.53 2.76 1.78
C ASN A 314 17.95 2.84 3.24
N LEU A 315 18.91 3.72 3.53
CA LEU A 315 19.28 4.09 4.90
C LEU A 315 18.56 5.39 5.28
N VAL A 316 17.88 5.36 6.43
CA VAL A 316 17.17 6.49 7.03
C VAL A 316 17.82 6.84 8.36
N THR A 317 18.09 8.12 8.57
CA THR A 317 18.60 8.64 9.85
C THR A 317 17.50 9.26 10.70
N SER A 318 17.68 9.28 12.02
CA SER A 318 16.85 10.09 12.91
C SER A 318 17.48 11.47 13.13
N GLY A 319 16.70 12.53 12.90
CA GLY A 319 17.12 13.89 13.24
C GLY A 319 18.25 14.43 12.34
N PRO A 320 19.16 15.25 12.89
CA PRO A 320 20.17 15.94 12.10
C PRO A 320 21.40 15.10 11.76
N ASP A 321 21.42 13.83 12.15
CA ASP A 321 22.57 12.92 12.01
C ASP A 321 23.03 12.82 10.54
N LYS A 322 24.34 12.70 10.35
CA LYS A 322 24.99 12.52 9.06
C LYS A 322 25.82 11.25 9.07
N ILE A 323 25.45 10.32 8.19
CA ILE A 323 26.08 9.02 8.04
C ILE A 323 26.48 8.84 6.58
N GLY A 324 27.78 8.84 6.32
CA GLY A 324 28.36 8.40 5.05
C GLY A 324 28.34 6.87 4.95
N ALA A 325 28.60 6.35 3.75
CA ALA A 325 28.66 4.90 3.56
C ALA A 325 29.56 4.47 2.40
N LEU A 326 29.82 3.17 2.33
CA LEU A 326 30.30 2.49 1.13
C LEU A 326 29.77 1.05 1.10
N ILE A 327 29.76 0.46 -0.09
CA ILE A 327 29.43 -0.94 -0.32
C ILE A 327 30.72 -1.74 -0.57
N ILE A 328 30.78 -2.93 0.01
CA ILE A 328 31.84 -3.93 -0.21
C ILE A 328 31.20 -5.13 -0.92
N SER A 329 31.73 -5.50 -2.08
CA SER A 329 31.28 -6.69 -2.81
C SER A 329 31.77 -7.99 -2.16
N PRO A 330 31.18 -9.16 -2.50
CA PRO A 330 31.62 -10.46 -1.98
C PRO A 330 33.11 -10.76 -2.21
N SER A 331 33.68 -10.29 -3.33
CA SER A 331 35.11 -10.42 -3.64
C SER A 331 36.00 -9.38 -2.96
N GLY A 332 35.42 -8.38 -2.29
CA GLY A 332 36.13 -7.34 -1.54
C GLY A 332 36.40 -6.05 -2.31
N GLU A 333 35.80 -5.85 -3.49
CA GLU A 333 35.86 -4.56 -4.17
C GLU A 333 35.03 -3.51 -3.42
N LEU A 334 35.49 -2.26 -3.41
CA LEU A 334 34.85 -1.15 -2.68
C LEU A 334 34.18 -0.19 -3.66
N SER A 335 32.99 0.29 -3.30
CA SER A 335 32.41 1.47 -3.95
C SER A 335 33.16 2.75 -3.58
N TYR A 336 32.77 3.87 -4.19
CA TYR A 336 33.08 5.18 -3.62
C TYR A 336 32.60 5.27 -2.17
N GLN A 337 33.38 5.98 -1.35
CA GLN A 337 32.91 6.43 -0.05
C GLN A 337 32.02 7.67 -0.28
N ILE A 338 30.72 7.53 -0.04
CA ILE A 338 29.78 8.65 -0.11
C ILE A 338 29.74 9.34 1.26
N MET A 339 29.90 10.65 1.26
CA MET A 339 29.92 11.53 2.44
C MET A 339 28.99 12.71 2.18
N TYR A 340 28.43 13.30 3.22
CA TYR A 340 27.49 14.40 3.08
C TYR A 340 28.08 15.53 2.22
N SER A 341 27.36 15.86 1.14
CA SER A 341 27.62 17.02 0.30
C SER A 341 26.30 17.76 0.07
N PRO A 342 26.26 19.10 0.09
CA PRO A 342 25.07 19.89 -0.21
C PRO A 342 24.81 19.95 -1.72
N ASP A 343 24.83 18.79 -2.40
CA ASP A 343 24.55 18.65 -3.81
C ASP A 343 23.67 17.41 -4.09
N TYR A 344 23.21 17.29 -5.33
CA TYR A 344 22.45 16.13 -5.81
C TYR A 344 23.35 15.17 -6.60
N TYR A 345 24.64 15.10 -6.29
CA TYR A 345 25.58 14.28 -7.03
C TYR A 345 25.25 12.79 -6.87
N VAL A 346 25.27 12.07 -7.99
CA VAL A 346 25.02 10.63 -8.03
C VAL A 346 26.35 9.93 -8.21
N TYR A 347 26.78 9.20 -7.18
CA TYR A 347 28.00 8.42 -7.20
C TYR A 347 27.74 7.13 -7.96
N LYS A 348 28.43 6.93 -9.09
CA LYS A 348 28.27 5.75 -9.93
C LYS A 348 29.56 4.98 -10.05
N GLY A 349 29.48 3.65 -10.09
CA GLY A 349 30.63 2.80 -10.33
C GLY A 349 30.24 1.37 -10.64
N ARG A 350 31.25 0.49 -10.61
CA ARG A 350 31.10 -0.93 -10.92
C ARG A 350 32.05 -1.76 -10.07
N PHE A 351 31.56 -2.88 -9.59
CA PHE A 351 32.36 -4.00 -9.08
C PHE A 351 32.71 -4.88 -10.28
N ASN A 352 33.98 -4.95 -10.65
CA ASN A 352 34.44 -5.57 -11.88
C ASN A 352 34.31 -7.09 -11.86
N LEU A 353 34.54 -7.73 -10.71
CA LEU A 353 34.47 -9.18 -10.58
C LEU A 353 33.02 -9.68 -10.62
N GLU A 354 32.13 -9.04 -9.87
CA GLU A 354 30.69 -9.38 -9.87
C GLU A 354 29.95 -8.85 -11.10
N ASN A 355 30.57 -7.96 -11.88
CA ASN A 355 29.92 -7.25 -12.98
C ASN A 355 28.75 -6.32 -12.55
N THR A 356 28.61 -6.07 -11.25
CA THR A 356 27.51 -5.29 -10.67
C THR A 356 27.81 -3.79 -10.75
N THR A 357 26.89 -2.99 -11.27
CA THR A 357 26.99 -1.52 -11.23
C THR A 357 26.21 -0.97 -10.04
N TYR A 358 26.61 0.21 -9.56
CA TYR A 358 25.92 0.87 -8.46
C TYR A 358 25.67 2.34 -8.73
N GLU A 359 24.59 2.86 -8.16
CA GLU A 359 24.32 4.28 -7.98
C GLU A 359 24.04 4.56 -6.51
N MET A 360 24.66 5.59 -5.94
CA MET A 360 24.42 6.05 -4.58
C MET A 360 24.15 7.55 -4.58
N ARG A 361 23.15 7.99 -3.81
CA ARG A 361 22.82 9.40 -3.66
C ARG A 361 22.20 9.69 -2.31
N PHE A 362 22.53 10.85 -1.76
CA PHE A 362 21.73 11.40 -0.67
C PHE A 362 20.44 12.02 -1.20
N VAL A 363 19.38 11.83 -0.45
CA VAL A 363 18.09 12.46 -0.66
C VAL A 363 17.67 13.09 0.66
N TYR A 364 17.11 14.29 0.56
CA TYR A 364 16.48 14.99 1.66
C TYR A 364 15.01 15.15 1.29
N PRO A 365 14.16 14.15 1.61
CA PRO A 365 12.77 14.19 1.21
C PRO A 365 12.08 15.24 2.07
N TRP A 366 12.00 16.46 1.54
CA TRP A 366 11.52 17.64 2.24
C TRP A 366 10.10 17.44 2.80
N LEU A 367 9.24 16.77 2.04
CA LEU A 367 7.89 16.43 2.51
C LEU A 367 7.91 15.28 3.52
N GLU A 368 8.67 14.21 3.27
CA GLU A 368 8.50 12.97 4.03
C GLU A 368 9.16 12.99 5.41
N SER A 369 10.28 13.68 5.59
CA SER A 369 10.95 13.73 6.91
C SER A 369 11.91 14.92 7.06
N GLY A 370 12.50 15.38 5.94
CA GLY A 370 13.62 16.33 5.95
C GLY A 370 14.93 15.74 6.48
N TYR A 371 14.94 14.46 6.90
CA TYR A 371 16.14 13.78 7.39
C TYR A 371 17.00 13.28 6.23
N GLN A 372 18.26 12.95 6.54
CA GLN A 372 19.13 12.36 5.54
C GLN A 372 18.62 10.95 5.22
N GLU A 373 18.43 10.71 3.94
CA GLU A 373 18.28 9.37 3.38
C GLU A 373 19.41 9.09 2.39
N LEU A 374 19.92 7.87 2.42
CA LEU A 374 20.87 7.38 1.44
C LEU A 374 20.20 6.27 0.64
N ASN A 375 20.01 6.52 -0.65
CA ASN A 375 19.52 5.52 -1.60
C ASN A 375 20.71 4.90 -2.33
N ILE A 376 20.79 3.58 -2.28
CA ILE A 376 21.81 2.77 -2.95
C ILE A 376 21.07 1.82 -3.89
N ASN A 377 21.34 1.90 -5.18
CA ASN A 377 20.79 1.00 -6.19
C ASN A 377 21.92 0.15 -6.75
N LEU A 378 21.80 -1.18 -6.64
CA LEU A 378 22.73 -2.16 -7.20
C LEU A 378 22.06 -2.84 -8.39
N TYR A 379 22.70 -2.78 -9.57
CA TYR A 379 22.17 -3.34 -10.81
C TYR A 379 23.04 -4.51 -11.28
N ASP A 380 22.39 -5.56 -11.77
CA ASP A 380 23.04 -6.84 -12.10
C ASP A 380 23.82 -7.39 -10.90
N ILE A 381 23.18 -7.38 -9.72
CA ILE A 381 23.77 -7.85 -8.46
C ILE A 381 24.00 -9.36 -8.51
N LYS A 382 25.05 -9.85 -7.85
CA LYS A 382 25.36 -11.29 -7.78
C LYS A 382 25.12 -11.84 -6.37
N PRO A 383 24.71 -13.12 -6.27
CA PRO A 383 24.55 -13.78 -4.98
C PRO A 383 25.84 -13.75 -4.15
N GLY A 384 25.69 -13.64 -2.84
CA GLY A 384 26.81 -13.62 -1.91
C GLY A 384 26.58 -12.69 -0.74
N ILE A 385 27.65 -12.47 0.03
CA ILE A 385 27.63 -11.58 1.19
C ILE A 385 28.12 -10.19 0.77
N TRP A 386 27.21 -9.24 0.80
CA TRP A 386 27.49 -7.82 0.57
C TRP A 386 27.58 -7.12 1.92
N THR A 387 28.45 -6.11 2.03
CA THR A 387 28.57 -5.31 3.26
C THR A 387 28.26 -3.85 2.98
N LEU A 388 27.30 -3.29 3.70
CA LEU A 388 27.10 -1.85 3.80
C LEU A 388 27.89 -1.33 4.99
N ARG A 389 28.98 -0.61 4.73
CA ARG A 389 29.82 -0.01 5.77
C ARG A 389 29.40 1.43 6.02
N LEU A 390 28.90 1.70 7.22
CA LEU A 390 28.51 3.02 7.68
C LEU A 390 29.71 3.79 8.26
N ILE A 391 29.76 5.07 7.95
CA ILE A 391 30.84 5.99 8.32
C ILE A 391 30.18 7.23 8.91
N PRO A 392 30.02 7.29 10.24
CA PRO A 392 29.37 8.43 10.86
C PRO A 392 30.20 9.71 10.73
N GLU A 393 29.53 10.81 10.42
CA GLU A 393 30.13 12.14 10.22
C GLU A 393 29.71 13.11 11.33
N PHE A 394 28.42 13.06 11.67
CA PHE A 394 27.81 13.88 12.72
C PHE A 394 26.72 13.08 13.40
N ILE A 395 26.79 12.94 14.73
CA ILE A 395 25.85 12.16 15.52
C ILE A 395 25.37 12.99 16.72
N ILE A 396 24.05 13.04 16.90
CA ILE A 396 23.35 13.46 18.11
C ILE A 396 22.69 12.26 18.78
N GLU A 397 21.79 11.57 18.05
CA GLU A 397 21.09 10.38 18.56
C GLU A 397 21.79 9.08 18.12
N GLY A 398 22.30 9.08 16.89
CA GLY A 398 22.99 7.95 16.27
C GLY A 398 22.04 6.88 15.74
N ILE A 399 20.73 7.09 15.86
CA ILE A 399 19.70 6.13 15.49
C ILE A 399 19.52 6.14 13.97
N TYR A 400 19.60 4.96 13.37
CA TYR A 400 19.34 4.78 11.95
C TYR A 400 18.61 3.47 11.69
N ASP A 401 17.98 3.40 10.53
CA ASP A 401 17.33 2.21 10.00
C ASP A 401 17.80 1.98 8.56
N VAL A 402 17.88 0.72 8.15
CA VAL A 402 18.17 0.34 6.77
C VAL A 402 17.11 -0.64 6.29
N TYR A 403 16.56 -0.37 5.12
CA TYR A 403 15.49 -1.17 4.51
C TYR A 403 15.93 -1.71 3.16
N LEU A 404 15.56 -2.96 2.92
CA LEU A 404 15.49 -3.57 1.59
C LEU A 404 14.04 -3.45 1.06
N PRO A 405 13.80 -3.68 -0.25
CA PRO A 405 12.45 -3.80 -0.80
C PRO A 405 11.61 -4.87 -0.10
N ASN A 406 10.30 -4.82 -0.30
CA ASN A 406 9.38 -5.83 0.23
C ASN A 406 9.79 -7.24 -0.24
N LYS A 407 9.66 -8.22 0.65
CA LYS A 407 10.21 -9.57 0.42
C LYS A 407 9.61 -10.26 -0.79
N ASN A 408 8.32 -10.05 -1.04
CA ASN A 408 7.59 -10.71 -2.12
C ASN A 408 8.07 -10.35 -3.54
N ILE A 409 8.78 -9.23 -3.70
CA ILE A 409 9.37 -8.79 -4.97
C ILE A 409 10.88 -9.07 -5.07
N MET A 410 11.49 -9.65 -4.04
CA MET A 410 12.90 -10.05 -4.00
C MET A 410 13.08 -11.58 -3.99
N SER A 411 14.34 -12.02 -3.97
CA SER A 411 14.70 -13.40 -3.65
C SER A 411 14.36 -13.75 -2.21
N GLN A 412 13.93 -14.99 -1.97
CA GLN A 412 13.67 -15.50 -0.62
C GLN A 412 14.95 -15.60 0.23
N GLU A 413 16.11 -15.62 -0.39
CA GLU A 413 17.40 -15.67 0.31
C GLU A 413 18.00 -14.29 0.59
N THR A 414 17.49 -13.22 -0.04
CA THR A 414 18.00 -11.85 0.18
C THR A 414 17.47 -11.28 1.49
N ARG A 415 18.34 -10.96 2.45
CA ARG A 415 17.99 -10.47 3.79
C ARG A 415 19.19 -9.86 4.50
N PHE A 416 18.94 -9.15 5.59
CA PHE A 416 19.98 -8.85 6.58
C PHE A 416 20.38 -10.11 7.37
N SER A 417 21.65 -10.20 7.75
CA SER A 417 22.11 -11.26 8.66
C SER A 417 21.60 -11.05 10.09
N ASP A 418 21.56 -9.79 10.54
CA ASP A 418 21.10 -9.37 11.86
C ASP A 418 19.90 -8.41 11.74
N PRO A 419 18.70 -8.93 11.42
CA PRO A 419 17.53 -8.11 11.17
C PRO A 419 16.86 -7.63 12.46
N ALA A 420 16.08 -6.56 12.33
CA ALA A 420 15.08 -6.15 13.31
C ALA A 420 13.67 -6.46 12.79
N SER A 421 12.76 -6.86 13.69
CA SER A 421 11.37 -7.19 13.35
C SER A 421 10.37 -6.09 13.67
N THR A 422 10.85 -5.00 14.28
CA THR A 422 10.12 -3.80 14.66
C THR A 422 10.25 -2.73 13.58
N SER A 423 9.38 -1.71 13.58
CA SER A 423 9.44 -0.61 12.60
C SER A 423 9.31 -1.09 11.13
N THR A 424 8.47 -2.09 10.89
CA THR A 424 8.26 -2.73 9.59
C THR A 424 6.92 -2.33 8.94
N ILE A 425 6.29 -1.26 9.41
CA ILE A 425 5.03 -0.77 8.82
C ILE A 425 5.29 -0.24 7.41
N THR A 426 4.45 -0.66 6.45
CA THR A 426 4.50 -0.13 5.07
C THR A 426 4.16 1.36 5.05
N MET A 427 4.86 2.12 4.20
CA MET A 427 4.86 3.58 4.27
C MET A 427 3.47 4.24 4.23
N TYR A 428 2.55 3.79 3.38
CA TYR A 428 1.21 4.38 3.29
C TYR A 428 0.23 3.92 4.37
N ALA A 429 0.64 2.98 5.22
CA ALA A 429 -0.08 2.63 6.44
C ALA A 429 0.40 3.45 7.66
N ALA A 430 1.38 4.33 7.47
CA ALA A 430 1.90 5.17 8.54
C ALA A 430 1.04 6.39 8.92
N PRO A 431 0.33 7.06 7.98
CA PRO A 431 -0.39 8.27 8.31
C PRO A 431 -1.47 8.13 9.38
N GLU A 432 -1.68 9.22 10.12
CA GLU A 432 -2.70 9.29 11.16
C GLU A 432 -4.10 9.17 10.57
N ASN A 433 -4.33 9.74 9.38
CA ASN A 433 -5.61 9.66 8.67
C ASN A 433 -5.82 8.35 7.90
N VAL A 434 -5.02 7.31 8.20
CA VAL A 434 -5.17 5.95 7.68
C VAL A 434 -5.47 5.01 8.85
N ILE A 435 -6.45 4.13 8.69
CA ILE A 435 -6.74 3.04 9.61
C ILE A 435 -5.87 1.85 9.22
N THR A 436 -4.91 1.51 10.07
CA THR A 436 -3.85 0.54 9.79
C THR A 436 -4.15 -0.78 10.47
N ILE A 437 -4.23 -1.84 9.69
CA ILE A 437 -4.72 -3.14 10.13
C ILE A 437 -3.59 -4.18 10.05
N GLY A 438 -3.18 -4.72 11.19
CA GLY A 438 -2.32 -5.91 11.23
C GLY A 438 -3.12 -7.20 11.06
N ALA A 439 -2.42 -8.32 10.84
CA ALA A 439 -3.05 -9.61 10.58
C ALA A 439 -2.97 -10.54 11.80
N TYR A 440 -4.13 -11.05 12.18
CA TYR A 440 -4.33 -11.99 13.26
C TYR A 440 -4.63 -13.39 12.70
N ASN A 441 -4.15 -14.41 13.40
CA ASN A 441 -4.39 -15.79 13.05
C ASN A 441 -5.39 -16.41 14.03
N ASP A 442 -6.65 -16.56 13.58
CA ASP A 442 -7.71 -17.15 14.38
C ASP A 442 -7.45 -18.63 14.71
N LYS A 443 -6.69 -19.34 13.86
CA LYS A 443 -6.38 -20.77 14.05
C LYS A 443 -5.43 -20.98 15.23
N THR A 444 -4.47 -20.09 15.43
CA THR A 444 -3.47 -20.16 16.51
C THR A 444 -3.77 -19.22 17.66
N ASP A 445 -4.83 -18.42 17.53
CA ASP A 445 -5.24 -17.40 18.50
C ASP A 445 -4.07 -16.45 18.87
N SER A 446 -3.33 -16.00 17.85
CA SER A 446 -2.15 -15.15 17.98
C SER A 446 -1.95 -14.25 16.77
N ILE A 447 -1.03 -13.29 16.86
CA ILE A 447 -0.62 -12.49 15.69
C ILE A 447 -0.06 -13.41 14.59
N TRP A 448 -0.34 -13.08 13.32
CA TRP A 448 0.36 -13.72 12.20
C TRP A 448 1.82 -13.28 12.18
N ILE A 449 2.74 -14.23 12.01
CA ILE A 449 4.19 -13.97 12.06
C ILE A 449 4.67 -12.97 11.02
N GLY A 450 4.00 -12.89 9.87
CA GLY A 450 4.33 -11.92 8.82
C GLY A 450 3.76 -10.53 9.05
N SER A 451 2.88 -10.34 10.03
CA SER A 451 2.27 -9.02 10.26
C SER A 451 3.34 -8.02 10.68
N SER A 452 3.50 -6.97 9.89
CA SER A 452 4.39 -5.85 10.22
C SER A 452 4.05 -5.22 11.56
N LYS A 453 5.08 -4.70 12.23
CA LYS A 453 4.99 -4.15 13.58
C LYS A 453 5.47 -2.71 13.57
N GLY A 454 4.87 -1.89 14.43
CA GLY A 454 5.43 -0.59 14.77
C GLY A 454 6.76 -0.70 15.53
N PRO A 455 7.26 0.41 16.08
CA PRO A 455 6.69 1.74 16.01
C PRO A 455 6.89 2.39 14.64
N ILE A 456 6.13 3.46 14.37
CA ILE A 456 6.60 4.50 13.46
C ILE A 456 7.07 5.62 14.36
N LYS A 457 8.39 5.85 14.36
CA LYS A 457 9.04 6.84 15.20
C LYS A 457 8.34 8.19 14.94
N LYS A 458 7.91 8.86 16.02
CA LYS A 458 7.18 10.15 16.02
C LYS A 458 5.69 10.14 15.58
N ARG A 459 5.13 9.03 15.07
CA ARG A 459 3.69 8.92 14.68
C ARG A 459 2.84 7.99 15.56
N GLY A 460 3.32 7.64 16.75
CA GLY A 460 2.54 6.87 17.73
C GLY A 460 2.54 5.35 17.50
N ILE A 461 1.50 4.67 17.99
CA ILE A 461 1.38 3.21 17.90
C ILE A 461 0.71 2.81 16.59
N LYS A 462 1.36 1.91 15.85
CA LYS A 462 0.81 1.19 14.70
C LYS A 462 1.10 -0.31 14.85
N PRO A 463 0.23 -1.21 14.33
CA PRO A 463 -1.06 -0.93 13.70
C PRO A 463 -2.08 -0.32 14.68
N ASP A 464 -3.20 0.21 14.17
CA ASP A 464 -4.28 0.73 15.04
C ASP A 464 -5.02 -0.45 15.71
N ILE A 465 -5.39 -1.47 14.94
CA ILE A 465 -5.95 -2.73 15.42
C ILE A 465 -5.46 -3.89 14.54
N VAL A 466 -5.83 -5.12 14.88
CA VAL A 466 -5.63 -6.30 14.03
C VAL A 466 -6.95 -6.96 13.68
N ALA A 467 -7.02 -7.63 12.54
CA ALA A 467 -8.17 -8.45 12.15
C ALA A 467 -7.68 -9.78 11.60
N ALA A 468 -8.58 -10.75 11.47
CA ALA A 468 -8.26 -12.03 10.87
C ALA A 468 -7.60 -11.85 9.48
N GLY A 469 -6.59 -12.65 9.18
CA GLY A 469 -5.80 -12.47 7.96
C GLY A 469 -5.10 -13.72 7.47
N VAL A 470 -5.47 -14.90 7.96
CA VAL A 470 -4.80 -16.17 7.66
C VAL A 470 -5.79 -17.16 7.08
N ASP A 471 -5.50 -17.62 5.86
CA ASP A 471 -6.29 -18.56 5.07
C ASP A 471 -7.77 -18.19 4.93
N ILE A 472 -8.04 -16.91 4.70
CA ILE A 472 -9.41 -16.41 4.49
C ILE A 472 -9.87 -16.81 3.09
N ILE A 473 -11.02 -17.50 3.02
CA ILE A 473 -11.65 -17.96 1.77
C ILE A 473 -12.33 -16.78 1.09
N ALA A 474 -12.06 -16.58 -0.20
CA ALA A 474 -12.65 -15.51 -1.00
C ALA A 474 -12.82 -15.94 -2.48
N PRO A 475 -13.71 -15.27 -3.23
CA PRO A 475 -13.76 -15.36 -4.68
C PRO A 475 -12.38 -15.28 -5.32
N TYR A 476 -12.18 -16.09 -6.34
CA TYR A 476 -10.97 -16.16 -7.13
C TYR A 476 -11.33 -16.31 -8.61
N LYS A 477 -10.30 -16.23 -9.46
CA LYS A 477 -10.45 -16.28 -10.93
C LYS A 477 -11.23 -17.52 -11.39
N ASN A 478 -11.91 -17.41 -12.53
CA ASN A 478 -12.59 -18.50 -13.21
C ASN A 478 -13.72 -19.15 -12.39
N ASN A 479 -14.56 -18.33 -11.74
CA ASN A 479 -15.70 -18.79 -10.93
C ASN A 479 -15.29 -19.78 -9.83
N SER A 480 -14.13 -19.55 -9.21
CA SER A 480 -13.61 -20.39 -8.14
C SER A 480 -13.49 -19.62 -6.83
N TYR A 481 -13.19 -20.33 -5.75
CA TYR A 481 -12.77 -19.72 -4.49
C TYR A 481 -11.32 -20.11 -4.23
N ASN A 482 -10.62 -19.33 -3.44
CA ASN A 482 -9.27 -19.63 -2.98
C ASN A 482 -9.06 -19.06 -1.58
N THR A 483 -7.97 -19.42 -0.91
CA THR A 483 -7.56 -18.85 0.37
C THR A 483 -6.43 -17.86 0.20
N SER A 484 -6.37 -16.94 1.14
CA SER A 484 -5.38 -15.88 1.15
C SER A 484 -4.88 -15.54 2.55
N ILE A 485 -3.67 -15.02 2.60
CA ILE A 485 -3.00 -14.58 3.82
C ILE A 485 -2.41 -13.19 3.65
N GLY A 486 -2.37 -12.40 4.72
CA GLY A 486 -1.65 -11.14 4.77
C GLY A 486 -2.45 -9.98 5.35
N THR A 487 -1.79 -8.85 5.56
CA THR A 487 -2.43 -7.66 6.13
C THR A 487 -3.41 -6.99 5.17
N GLY A 488 -3.28 -7.18 3.85
CA GLY A 488 -4.27 -6.75 2.86
C GLY A 488 -5.59 -7.51 2.96
N VAL A 489 -5.56 -8.79 3.39
CA VAL A 489 -6.76 -9.59 3.70
C VAL A 489 -7.49 -8.98 4.90
N SER A 490 -6.75 -8.71 5.98
CA SER A 490 -7.29 -8.07 7.19
C SER A 490 -7.86 -6.67 6.92
N ALA A 491 -7.17 -5.86 6.11
CA ALA A 491 -7.66 -4.56 5.67
C ALA A 491 -8.96 -4.67 4.85
N SER A 492 -9.10 -5.71 4.03
CA SER A 492 -10.31 -5.98 3.26
C SER A 492 -11.51 -6.36 4.15
N ILE A 493 -11.28 -7.15 5.20
CA ILE A 493 -12.31 -7.44 6.22
C ILE A 493 -12.76 -6.14 6.89
N VAL A 494 -11.81 -5.35 7.39
CA VAL A 494 -12.13 -4.11 8.11
C VAL A 494 -12.81 -3.09 7.20
N SER A 495 -12.44 -3.03 5.91
CA SER A 495 -13.11 -2.18 4.92
C SER A 495 -14.59 -2.54 4.76
N GLY A 496 -14.91 -3.83 4.68
CA GLY A 496 -16.31 -4.26 4.68
C GLY A 496 -17.02 -3.96 6.01
N VAL A 497 -16.35 -4.15 7.15
CA VAL A 497 -16.93 -3.89 8.47
C VAL A 497 -17.26 -2.41 8.62
N LEU A 498 -16.37 -1.54 8.16
CA LEU A 498 -16.59 -0.11 8.12
C LEU A 498 -17.74 0.28 7.20
N ALA A 499 -17.96 -0.41 6.08
CA ALA A 499 -19.13 -0.14 5.23
C ALA A 499 -20.45 -0.45 5.96
N LEU A 500 -20.50 -1.55 6.73
CA LEU A 500 -21.64 -1.86 7.59
C LEU A 500 -21.84 -0.79 8.67
N ILE A 501 -20.76 -0.37 9.34
CA ILE A 501 -20.79 0.67 10.39
C ILE A 501 -21.24 2.02 9.83
N ILE A 502 -20.72 2.43 8.68
CA ILE A 502 -21.10 3.69 8.01
C ILE A 502 -22.60 3.67 7.70
N GLN A 503 -23.11 2.59 7.12
CA GLN A 503 -24.55 2.47 6.88
C GLN A 503 -25.33 2.51 8.19
N TYR A 504 -24.90 1.76 9.21
CA TYR A 504 -25.55 1.73 10.52
C TYR A 504 -25.73 3.12 11.12
N ILE A 505 -24.67 3.93 11.12
CA ILE A 505 -24.69 5.30 11.65
C ILE A 505 -25.60 6.20 10.80
N LYS A 506 -25.52 6.10 9.47
CA LYS A 506 -26.36 6.89 8.55
C LYS A 506 -27.86 6.61 8.72
N ASP A 507 -28.22 5.37 9.03
CA ASP A 507 -29.61 4.94 9.20
C ASP A 507 -30.21 5.44 10.54
N GLN A 508 -29.39 5.89 11.51
CA GLN A 508 -29.89 6.42 12.79
C GLN A 508 -30.31 7.89 12.72
N TYR A 509 -29.43 8.80 12.22
CA TYR A 509 -29.75 10.23 12.13
C TYR A 509 -29.15 10.90 10.88
N GLU A 510 -29.93 11.79 10.26
CA GLU A 510 -29.56 12.53 9.05
C GLU A 510 -28.32 13.43 9.25
N PHE A 511 -28.10 13.96 10.45
CA PHE A 511 -26.93 14.80 10.77
C PHE A 511 -25.60 14.06 10.55
N TYR A 512 -25.53 12.77 10.87
CA TYR A 512 -24.29 12.00 10.76
C TYR A 512 -23.90 11.70 9.30
N GLN A 513 -24.79 11.91 8.34
CA GLN A 513 -24.49 11.74 6.91
C GLN A 513 -23.43 12.73 6.39
N GLY A 514 -23.13 13.81 7.13
CA GLY A 514 -22.09 14.77 6.76
C GLY A 514 -20.88 14.82 7.70
N SER A 515 -20.74 13.89 8.66
CA SER A 515 -19.75 14.01 9.74
C SER A 515 -19.00 12.71 10.09
N LEU A 516 -18.86 11.80 9.14
CA LEU A 516 -18.10 10.55 9.33
C LEU A 516 -16.69 10.70 8.75
N TYR A 517 -15.70 10.95 9.60
CA TYR A 517 -14.30 10.97 9.21
C TYR A 517 -13.55 9.73 9.71
N THR A 518 -12.39 9.51 9.11
CA THR A 518 -11.50 8.39 9.45
C THR A 518 -11.19 8.32 10.95
N GLN A 519 -10.94 9.44 11.60
CA GLN A 519 -10.52 9.48 13.00
C GLN A 519 -11.61 8.98 13.98
N GLN A 520 -12.88 9.34 13.75
CA GLN A 520 -13.98 8.89 14.61
C GLN A 520 -14.22 7.39 14.42
N LEU A 521 -14.25 6.91 13.17
CA LEU A 521 -14.42 5.49 12.88
C LEU A 521 -13.26 4.65 13.44
N LYS A 522 -12.03 5.13 13.30
CA LYS A 522 -10.85 4.53 13.95
C LYS A 522 -11.03 4.45 15.46
N THR A 523 -11.50 5.52 16.09
CA THR A 523 -11.74 5.57 17.55
C THR A 523 -12.74 4.51 17.98
N TYR A 524 -13.86 4.36 17.28
CA TYR A 524 -14.85 3.31 17.60
C TYR A 524 -14.30 1.90 17.41
N LEU A 525 -13.52 1.65 16.35
CA LEU A 525 -12.85 0.36 16.16
C LEU A 525 -11.88 0.06 17.32
N MET A 526 -11.09 1.03 17.77
CA MET A 526 -10.16 0.86 18.91
C MET A 526 -10.90 0.66 20.23
N LEU A 527 -12.03 1.34 20.45
CA LEU A 527 -12.86 1.20 21.65
C LEU A 527 -13.53 -0.19 21.72
N GLY A 528 -14.03 -0.68 20.58
CA GLY A 528 -14.68 -1.99 20.49
C GLY A 528 -13.71 -3.17 20.42
N ALA A 529 -12.41 -2.93 20.19
CA ALA A 529 -11.44 -4.00 19.98
C ALA A 529 -11.28 -4.92 21.21
N THR A 530 -11.27 -6.22 20.97
CA THR A 530 -11.02 -7.25 21.98
C THR A 530 -9.56 -7.19 22.44
N LYS A 531 -9.36 -7.11 23.76
CA LYS A 531 -8.04 -7.11 24.40
C LYS A 531 -7.91 -8.37 25.24
N LYS A 532 -6.82 -9.12 25.06
CA LYS A 532 -6.53 -10.28 25.91
C LYS A 532 -5.83 -9.85 27.19
N ASP A 533 -6.34 -10.30 28.33
CA ASP A 533 -5.85 -9.89 29.66
C ASP A 533 -4.34 -10.10 29.89
N ILE A 534 -3.73 -11.05 29.16
CA ILE A 534 -2.31 -11.39 29.29
C ILE A 534 -1.36 -10.36 28.65
N TYR A 535 -1.86 -9.47 27.78
CA TYR A 535 -1.03 -8.49 27.06
C TYR A 535 -1.31 -7.06 27.56
N THR A 536 -0.30 -6.19 27.44
CA THR A 536 -0.46 -4.75 27.64
C THR A 536 -0.86 -4.09 26.32
N TYR A 537 -1.85 -3.19 26.37
CA TYR A 537 -2.34 -2.43 25.22
C TYR A 537 -2.30 -0.92 25.49
N PRO A 538 -2.10 -0.08 24.46
CA PRO A 538 -1.77 -0.48 23.09
C PRO A 538 -0.34 -1.02 22.99
N ASN A 539 -0.06 -1.84 21.99
CA ASN A 539 1.29 -2.32 21.68
C ASN A 539 1.57 -2.35 20.18
N ILE A 540 2.83 -2.41 19.79
CA ILE A 540 3.29 -2.29 18.39
C ILE A 540 2.94 -3.50 17.50
N SER A 541 2.39 -4.58 18.07
CA SER A 541 2.04 -5.79 17.31
C SER A 541 0.54 -5.91 17.08
N GLN A 542 -0.27 -5.66 18.11
CA GLN A 542 -1.73 -5.81 18.08
C GLN A 542 -2.47 -4.46 18.07
N GLY A 543 -1.76 -3.34 18.14
CA GLY A 543 -2.37 -2.02 18.27
C GLY A 543 -3.20 -1.94 19.56
N TYR A 544 -4.45 -1.55 19.42
CA TYR A 544 -5.45 -1.46 20.49
C TYR A 544 -6.23 -2.75 20.73
N GLY A 545 -6.06 -3.77 19.88
CA GLY A 545 -6.72 -5.06 20.05
C GLY A 545 -7.18 -5.69 18.73
N ILE A 546 -7.96 -6.76 18.86
CA ILE A 546 -8.51 -7.53 17.75
C ILE A 546 -9.89 -6.98 17.38
N LEU A 547 -10.15 -6.82 16.09
CA LEU A 547 -11.44 -6.38 15.55
C LEU A 547 -12.61 -7.14 16.20
N ASN A 548 -13.61 -6.39 16.67
CA ASN A 548 -14.84 -6.94 17.19
C ASN A 548 -16.01 -6.05 16.78
N LEU A 549 -16.73 -6.49 15.74
CA LEU A 549 -17.85 -5.74 15.15
C LEU A 549 -18.97 -5.48 16.16
N LYS A 550 -19.32 -6.49 16.98
CA LYS A 550 -20.42 -6.39 17.94
C LYS A 550 -20.17 -5.31 18.98
N ASP A 551 -18.99 -5.35 19.60
CA ASP A 551 -18.65 -4.41 20.67
C ASP A 551 -18.42 -3.01 20.11
N THR A 552 -17.91 -2.90 18.87
CA THR A 552 -17.83 -1.63 18.13
C THR A 552 -19.22 -1.02 17.91
N ILE A 553 -20.19 -1.79 17.40
CA ILE A 553 -21.57 -1.31 17.19
C ILE A 553 -22.23 -0.93 18.52
N THR A 554 -21.97 -1.70 19.58
CA THR A 554 -22.51 -1.40 20.92
C THR A 554 -21.93 -0.09 21.47
N ALA A 555 -20.62 0.14 21.29
CA ALA A 555 -19.97 1.40 21.68
C ALA A 555 -20.54 2.59 20.91
N ILE A 556 -20.81 2.43 19.60
CA ILE A 556 -21.47 3.46 18.79
C ILE A 556 -22.88 3.74 19.29
N ALA A 557 -23.69 2.69 19.50
CA ALA A 557 -25.08 2.82 19.94
C ALA A 557 -25.22 3.55 21.28
N ASN A 558 -24.29 3.33 22.21
CA ASN A 558 -24.27 4.01 23.51
C ASN A 558 -23.96 5.52 23.43
N ASN A 559 -23.52 6.04 22.28
CA ASN A 559 -23.24 7.46 22.07
C ASN A 559 -24.33 8.19 21.27
N PHE A 560 -25.37 7.49 20.82
CA PHE A 560 -26.57 8.12 20.27
C PHE A 560 -27.55 8.40 21.42
N GLU A 561 -27.52 9.62 21.95
CA GLU A 561 -28.56 10.15 22.86
C GLU A 561 -29.65 10.92 22.11
#